data_AF-A0A5C7UCX6-F1
#
_entry.id   AF-A0A5C7UCX6-F1
#
_cell.length_a   1.000
_cell.length_b   1.000
_cell.length_c   1.000
_cell.angle_alpha   90.00
_cell.angle_beta   90.00
_cell.angle_gamma   90.00
#
_symmetry.space_group_name_H-M   'P 1'
#
loop_
_entity.id
_entity.type
_entity.pdbx_description
1 polymer ?
#
loop_
_entity_poly.entity_id
_entity_poly.type
_entity_poly.pdbx_seq_one_letter_code
_entity_poly.pdbx_strand_id
1 'polypeptide(L)'
;MSKQVQKRTVPGIQKIAQDLDLKTEIGVVALEKMLRLVALFDKKQADYGKGNISKFGEKGVLVRVNDKVERLINLLWNNRSPNFESVQDTWDDLAVYGVIGGLCHTGEWDLTAERPQDDP
;
A
#
# COMPACT_ATOMS: atom_id res chain seq x y z
N MET A 1 16.01 19.48 -21.29
CA MET A 1 16.74 18.24 -20.94
C MET A 1 15.95 17.50 -19.87
N SER A 2 15.12 16.56 -20.28
CA SER A 2 14.28 15.78 -19.37
C SER A 2 15.15 14.82 -18.58
N LYS A 3 15.31 15.04 -17.28
CA LYS A 3 15.93 14.05 -16.39
C LYS A 3 15.03 12.82 -16.43
N GLN A 4 15.45 11.78 -17.16
CA GLN A 4 14.85 10.45 -17.03
C GLN A 4 15.03 10.06 -15.57
N VAL A 5 13.95 10.05 -14.80
CA VAL A 5 13.93 9.45 -13.48
C VAL A 5 14.19 7.97 -13.73
N GLN A 6 15.42 7.52 -13.45
CA GLN A 6 15.79 6.13 -13.52
C GLN A 6 14.84 5.37 -12.58
N LYS A 7 13.84 4.67 -13.13
CA LYS A 7 12.92 3.84 -12.34
C LYS A 7 13.77 2.77 -11.65
N ARG A 8 14.05 2.95 -10.36
CA ARG A 8 14.75 1.95 -9.54
C ARG A 8 13.88 0.70 -9.48
N THR A 9 14.15 -0.29 -10.32
CA THR A 9 13.45 -1.57 -10.31
C THR A 9 13.73 -2.32 -9.01
N VAL A 10 12.74 -3.05 -8.50
CA VAL A 10 12.93 -3.91 -7.33
C VAL A 10 13.91 -5.03 -7.72
N PRO A 11 15.06 -5.18 -7.03
CA PRO A 11 15.99 -6.26 -7.32
C PRO A 11 15.31 -7.63 -7.25
N GLY A 12 15.57 -8.50 -8.23
CA GLY A 12 15.00 -9.85 -8.27
C GLY A 12 13.56 -9.94 -8.82
N ILE A 13 12.93 -8.83 -9.23
CA ILE A 13 11.55 -8.82 -9.74
C ILE A 13 11.29 -9.85 -10.85
N GLN A 14 12.23 -10.04 -11.77
CA GLN A 14 12.09 -10.97 -12.89
C GLN A 14 12.05 -12.43 -12.42
N LYS A 15 12.83 -12.76 -11.39
CA LYS A 15 12.80 -14.10 -10.79
C LYS A 15 11.45 -14.34 -10.11
N ILE A 16 10.97 -13.39 -9.31
CA ILE A 16 9.65 -13.50 -8.64
C ILE A 16 8.54 -13.63 -9.69
N ALA A 17 8.61 -12.84 -10.77
CA ALA A 17 7.64 -12.92 -11.87
C ALA A 17 7.64 -14.30 -12.57
N GLN A 18 8.81 -14.91 -12.73
CA GLN A 18 8.95 -16.27 -13.26
C GLN A 18 8.40 -17.31 -12.28
N ASP A 19 8.71 -17.18 -10.98
CA ASP A 19 8.23 -18.08 -9.93
C ASP A 19 6.69 -18.05 -9.81
N LEU A 20 6.07 -16.89 -10.07
CA LEU A 20 4.62 -16.70 -10.15
C LEU A 20 4.01 -17.04 -11.51
N ASP A 21 4.83 -17.46 -12.49
CA ASP A 21 4.44 -17.76 -13.86
C ASP A 21 3.65 -16.63 -14.56
N LEU A 22 4.03 -15.38 -14.31
CA LEU A 22 3.34 -14.20 -14.88
C LEU A 22 3.49 -14.15 -16.39
N LYS A 23 2.36 -14.04 -17.09
CA LYS A 23 2.30 -14.07 -18.57
C LYS A 23 2.30 -12.71 -19.23
N THR A 24 2.08 -11.63 -18.48
CA THR A 24 1.87 -10.28 -19.02
C THR A 24 2.87 -9.30 -18.45
N GLU A 25 3.31 -8.34 -19.28
CA GLU A 25 4.17 -7.24 -18.84
C GLU A 25 3.51 -6.42 -17.73
N ILE A 26 2.20 -6.14 -17.87
CA ILE A 26 1.46 -5.40 -16.85
C ILE A 26 1.40 -6.13 -15.51
N GLY A 27 1.39 -7.47 -15.52
CA GLY A 27 1.50 -8.28 -14.31
C GLY A 27 2.82 -8.06 -13.59
N VAL A 28 3.94 -8.00 -14.32
CA VAL A 28 5.27 -7.71 -13.76
C VAL A 28 5.32 -6.29 -13.18
N VAL A 29 4.75 -5.31 -13.89
CA VAL A 29 4.67 -3.92 -13.40
C VAL A 29 3.81 -3.80 -12.15
N ALA A 30 2.67 -4.50 -12.09
CA ALA A 30 1.79 -4.54 -10.93
C ALA A 30 2.48 -5.21 -9.73
N LEU A 31 3.18 -6.33 -9.94
CA LEU A 31 3.99 -6.98 -8.91
C LEU A 31 5.04 -6.02 -8.34
N GLU A 32 5.79 -5.33 -9.20
CA GLU A 32 6.80 -4.36 -8.76
C GLU A 32 6.18 -3.25 -7.92
N LYS A 33 5.00 -2.75 -8.33
CA LYS A 33 4.24 -1.75 -7.57
C LYS A 33 3.83 -2.28 -6.20
N MET A 34 3.28 -3.49 -6.13
CA MET A 34 2.85 -4.12 -4.87
C MET A 34 4.02 -4.34 -3.91
N LEU A 35 5.19 -4.80 -4.40
CA LEU A 35 6.37 -4.96 -3.55
C LEU A 35 6.85 -3.64 -2.93
N ARG A 36 6.75 -2.53 -3.68
CA ARG A 36 7.03 -1.20 -3.11
C ARG A 36 5.98 -0.77 -2.08
N LEU A 37 4.71 -1.11 -2.31
CA LEU A 37 3.64 -0.84 -1.35
C LEU A 37 3.83 -1.63 -0.05
N VAL A 38 4.30 -2.87 -0.12
CA VAL A 38 4.67 -3.65 1.08
C VAL A 38 5.77 -2.94 1.87
N ALA A 39 6.82 -2.45 1.20
CA ALA A 39 7.87 -1.69 1.86
C ALA A 39 7.39 -0.34 2.45
N LEU A 40 6.42 0.31 1.80
CA LEU A 40 5.79 1.53 2.33
C LEU A 40 4.91 1.21 3.55
N PHE A 41 4.12 0.15 3.48
CA PHE A 41 3.28 -0.32 4.57
C PHE A 41 4.13 -0.65 5.80
N ASP A 42 5.22 -1.40 5.64
CA ASP A 42 6.15 -1.74 6.73
C ASP A 42 6.72 -0.49 7.42
N LYS A 43 7.15 0.52 6.65
CA LYS A 43 7.61 1.80 7.19
C LYS A 43 6.53 2.52 8.00
N LYS A 44 5.32 2.62 7.46
CA LYS A 44 4.19 3.24 8.19
C LYS A 44 3.88 2.44 9.45
N GLN A 45 3.90 1.12 9.37
CA GLN A 45 3.63 0.24 10.50
C GLN A 45 4.65 0.45 11.63
N ALA A 46 5.92 0.66 11.31
CA ALA A 46 6.95 1.00 12.29
C ALA A 46 6.68 2.34 13.01
N ASP A 47 6.08 3.32 12.33
CA ASP A 47 5.74 4.63 12.92
C ASP A 47 4.45 4.56 13.77
N TYR A 48 3.41 3.85 13.31
CA TYR A 48 2.08 3.87 13.94
C TYR A 48 1.84 2.74 14.94
N GLY A 49 2.55 1.62 14.82
CA GLY A 49 2.25 0.37 15.51
C GLY A 49 0.89 -0.22 15.14
N LYS A 50 0.55 -1.40 15.67
CA LYS A 50 -0.70 -2.11 15.30
C LYS A 50 -1.97 -1.60 15.99
N GLY A 51 -1.82 -0.90 17.12
CA GLY A 51 -2.93 -0.60 18.04
C GLY A 51 -4.10 0.16 17.41
N ASN A 52 -3.83 1.07 16.46
CA ASN A 52 -4.87 1.87 15.80
C ASN A 52 -5.81 1.04 14.93
N ILE A 53 -5.28 0.00 14.27
CA ILE A 53 -6.09 -0.92 13.48
C ILE A 53 -6.76 -1.93 14.42
N SER A 54 -6.01 -2.55 15.33
CA SER A 54 -6.54 -3.55 16.27
C SER A 54 -7.73 -3.04 17.10
N LYS A 55 -7.72 -1.74 17.46
CA LYS A 55 -8.81 -1.11 18.24
C LYS A 55 -10.16 -1.14 17.52
N PHE A 56 -10.18 -1.04 16.19
CA PHE A 56 -11.41 -0.88 15.40
C PHE A 56 -11.63 -2.00 14.38
N GLY A 57 -10.62 -2.85 14.15
CA GLY A 57 -10.61 -3.94 13.20
C GLY A 57 -11.00 -3.52 11.78
N GLU A 58 -11.59 -4.47 11.05
CA GLU A 58 -12.05 -4.27 9.67
C GLU A 58 -13.00 -3.07 9.49
N LYS A 59 -13.84 -2.77 10.49
CA LYS A 59 -14.79 -1.64 10.43
C LYS A 59 -14.06 -0.30 10.43
N GLY A 60 -12.98 -0.18 11.20
CA GLY A 60 -12.13 1.00 11.18
C GLY A 60 -11.35 1.18 9.87
N VAL A 61 -11.02 0.07 9.21
CA VAL A 61 -10.40 0.09 7.86
C VAL A 61 -11.41 0.56 6.83
N LEU A 62 -12.65 0.06 6.87
CA LEU A 62 -13.71 0.45 5.94
C LEU A 62 -13.97 1.96 5.94
N VAL A 63 -14.02 2.59 7.12
CA VAL A 63 -14.19 4.05 7.23
C VAL A 63 -13.03 4.80 6.59
N ARG A 64 -11.78 4.37 6.81
CA ARG A 64 -10.58 4.99 6.20
C ARG A 64 -10.54 4.84 4.68
N VAL A 65 -10.98 3.68 4.18
CA VAL A 65 -11.15 3.46 2.74
C VAL A 65 -12.15 4.45 2.17
N ASN A 66 -13.29 4.63 2.85
CA ASN A 66 -14.32 5.59 2.42
C ASN A 66 -13.77 7.01 2.33
N ASP A 67 -13.02 7.48 3.33
CA ASP A 67 -12.40 8.82 3.31
C ASP A 67 -11.48 9.02 2.09
N LYS A 68 -10.72 7.99 1.72
CA LYS A 68 -9.82 8.01 0.57
C LYS A 68 -10.59 7.96 -0.76
N VAL A 69 -11.71 7.22 -0.84
CA VAL A 69 -12.60 7.22 -2.00
C VAL A 69 -13.26 8.59 -2.20
N GLU A 70 -13.81 9.19 -1.15
CA GLU A 70 -14.42 10.52 -1.20
C GLU A 70 -13.39 11.58 -1.63
N ARG A 71 -12.14 11.44 -1.18
CA ARG A 71 -11.04 12.29 -1.65
C ARG A 71 -10.81 12.15 -3.16
N LEU A 72 -10.79 10.94 -3.69
CA LEU A 72 -10.64 10.71 -5.13
C LEU A 72 -11.81 11.30 -5.93
N ILE A 73 -13.04 11.12 -5.46
CA ILE A 73 -14.23 11.73 -6.06
C ILE A 73 -14.05 13.25 -6.13
N ASN A 74 -13.69 13.88 -5.01
CA ASN A 74 -13.53 15.33 -4.95
C ASN A 74 -12.42 15.86 -5.88
N LEU A 75 -11.31 15.13 -6.04
CA LEU A 75 -10.21 15.56 -6.90
C LEU A 75 -10.48 15.27 -8.38
N LEU A 76 -10.92 14.05 -8.71
CA LEU A 76 -11.03 13.59 -10.08
C LEU A 76 -12.30 14.08 -10.77
N TRP A 77 -13.44 14.04 -10.09
CA TRP A 77 -14.71 14.43 -10.73
C TRP A 77 -14.84 15.96 -10.83
N ASN A 78 -14.20 16.69 -9.92
CA ASN A 78 -14.21 18.15 -9.95
C ASN A 78 -12.93 18.75 -10.58
N ASN A 79 -12.07 17.92 -11.20
CA ASN A 79 -10.80 18.34 -11.82
C ASN A 79 -9.95 19.27 -10.93
N ARG A 80 -9.86 18.95 -9.63
CA ARG A 80 -9.10 19.73 -8.65
C ARG A 80 -7.68 19.21 -8.51
N SER A 81 -6.75 20.13 -8.32
CA SER A 81 -5.37 19.78 -7.99
C SER A 81 -5.23 19.39 -6.50
N PRO A 82 -4.44 18.36 -6.18
CA PRO A 82 -4.13 18.01 -4.79
C PRO A 82 -3.28 19.09 -4.10
N ASN A 83 -3.54 19.33 -2.81
CA ASN A 83 -2.79 20.31 -1.99
C ASN A 83 -1.73 19.68 -1.06
N PHE A 84 -1.94 18.45 -0.60
CA PHE A 84 -1.10 17.81 0.44
C PHE A 84 -0.48 16.51 -0.07
N GLU A 85 -1.33 15.50 -0.31
CA GLU A 85 -0.94 14.21 -0.87
C GLU A 85 -1.28 14.14 -2.36
N SER A 86 -0.52 13.42 -3.17
CA SER A 86 -0.87 13.25 -4.58
C SER A 86 -2.13 12.37 -4.76
N VAL A 87 -2.67 12.31 -5.99
CA VAL A 87 -3.72 11.32 -6.33
C VAL A 87 -3.15 9.90 -6.24
N GLN A 88 -1.89 9.70 -6.63
CA GLN A 88 -1.24 8.41 -6.57
C GLN A 88 -1.10 7.89 -5.14
N ASP A 89 -0.77 8.76 -4.18
CA ASP A 89 -0.66 8.36 -2.77
C ASP A 89 -1.99 7.83 -2.23
N THR A 90 -3.11 8.38 -2.70
CA THR A 90 -4.45 7.89 -2.30
C THR A 90 -4.77 6.53 -2.89
N TRP A 91 -4.39 6.25 -4.13
CA TRP A 91 -4.50 4.90 -4.70
C TRP A 91 -3.60 3.89 -3.98
N ASP A 92 -2.40 4.32 -3.59
CA ASP A 92 -1.44 3.50 -2.85
C ASP A 92 -1.98 3.16 -1.45
N ASP A 93 -2.57 4.14 -0.75
CA ASP A 93 -3.24 3.92 0.54
C ASP A 93 -4.42 2.95 0.41
N LEU A 94 -5.24 3.08 -0.64
CA LEU A 94 -6.37 2.17 -0.89
C LEU A 94 -5.90 0.73 -1.10
N ALA A 95 -4.81 0.54 -1.85
CA ALA A 95 -4.23 -0.79 -2.06
C ALA A 95 -3.71 -1.39 -0.73
N VAL A 96 -3.03 -0.60 0.10
CA VAL A 96 -2.57 -1.04 1.43
C VAL A 96 -3.75 -1.34 2.35
N TYR A 97 -4.77 -0.48 2.41
CA TYR A 97 -5.95 -0.71 3.24
C TYR A 97 -6.74 -1.93 2.79
N GLY A 98 -6.76 -2.25 1.49
CA GLY A 98 -7.35 -3.51 1.00
C GLY A 98 -6.67 -4.74 1.61
N VAL A 99 -5.34 -4.75 1.68
CA VAL A 99 -4.57 -5.81 2.34
C VAL A 99 -4.85 -5.84 3.84
N ILE A 100 -4.77 -4.70 4.53
CA ILE A 100 -5.02 -4.61 5.98
C ILE A 100 -6.43 -5.08 6.33
N GLY A 101 -7.44 -4.70 5.54
CA GLY A 101 -8.82 -5.12 5.72
C GLY A 101 -8.97 -6.63 5.59
N GLY A 102 -8.31 -7.24 4.59
CA GLY A 102 -8.23 -8.69 4.43
C GLY A 102 -7.60 -9.39 5.63
N LEU A 103 -6.47 -8.87 6.13
CA LEU A 103 -5.79 -9.41 7.32
C LEU A 103 -6.64 -9.27 8.59
N CYS A 104 -7.41 -8.19 8.73
CA CYS A 104 -8.36 -8.05 9.82
C CYS A 104 -9.49 -9.08 9.71
N HIS A 105 -9.99 -9.30 8.50
CA HIS A 105 -11.08 -10.24 8.22
C HIS A 105 -10.68 -11.69 8.53
N THR A 106 -9.45 -12.09 8.20
CA THR A 106 -8.91 -13.43 8.50
C THR A 106 -8.37 -13.57 9.93
N GLY A 107 -8.28 -12.47 10.68
CA GLY A 107 -7.70 -12.43 12.03
C GLY A 107 -6.16 -12.44 12.06
N GLU A 108 -5.50 -12.50 10.90
CA GLU A 108 -4.03 -12.51 10.79
C GLU A 108 -3.40 -11.22 11.34
N TRP A 109 -4.11 -10.09 11.29
CA TRP A 109 -3.61 -8.81 11.79
C TRP A 109 -3.12 -8.89 13.25
N ASP A 110 -3.93 -9.46 14.15
CA ASP A 110 -3.62 -9.50 15.57
C ASP A 110 -2.73 -10.68 15.97
N LEU A 111 -2.71 -11.75 15.17
CA LEU A 111 -1.88 -12.94 15.38
C LEU A 111 -0.40 -12.69 15.08
N THR A 112 -0.09 -11.68 14.28
CA THR A 112 1.31 -11.31 14.02
C THR A 112 1.90 -10.52 15.20
N ALA A 113 3.05 -11.00 15.69
CA ALA A 113 3.88 -10.21 16.58
C ALA A 113 4.51 -9.07 15.78
N GLU A 114 4.64 -7.89 16.39
CA GLU A 114 5.50 -6.85 15.82
C GLU A 114 6.92 -7.43 15.76
N ARG A 115 7.62 -7.23 14.63
CA ARG A 115 9.03 -7.60 14.56
C ARG A 115 9.74 -6.84 15.68
N PRO A 116 10.62 -7.48 16.48
CA PRO A 116 11.44 -6.75 17.43
C PRO A 116 12.10 -5.59 16.69
N GLN A 117 11.93 -4.36 17.19
CA GLN A 117 12.76 -3.26 16.72
C GLN A 117 14.20 -3.67 16.99
N ASP A 118 15.03 -3.74 15.95
CA ASP A 118 16.46 -3.93 16.13
C ASP A 118 16.93 -2.79 17.04
N ASP A 119 17.27 -3.15 18.28
CA ASP A 119 17.80 -2.24 19.30
C ASP A 119 19.08 -1.61 18.71
N PRO A 120 19.23 -0.27 18.68
CA PRO A 120 20.34 0.39 17.99
C PRO A 120 21.73 -0.01 18.49
#